data_AF-A0A316FR11-F1
#
_entry.id   AF-A0A316FR11-F1
#
_cell.length_a   1.000
_cell.length_b   1.000
_cell.length_c   1.000
_cell.angle_alpha   90.00
_cell.angle_beta   90.00
_cell.angle_gamma   90.00
#
_symmetry.space_group_name_H-M   'P 1'
#
loop_
_entity.id
_entity.type
_entity.pdbx_description
1 polymer ?
#
loop_
_entity_poly.entity_id
_entity_poly.type
_entity_poly.pdbx_seq_one_letter_code
_entity_poly.pdbx_strand_id
1 'polypeptide(L)'
;MSVFRAAASDPAHRPPDAAHPASPGHRVPHQRAPEPGYPDGPTEPLGPAHPSAPAHPSASAHSSAPVEPERKPAEPERRTAGTRRPRRGGVIVAVLFSLLALLVSGAGGWFSWRALEATRALTTPPQFLTPVASEPVRTRPPQPAQYPVAYAKEPLRLQVPCAAVLHIDLDEPRADAAEVLADLRYDGGCGTRPPRIGLGVGAAGASRQVTADAGAADCDRAIRTGPLGRGPEVEVRAGTALCVLTAAAPAALVLLEIIDVGGSGTAGLRATSWQVPGGG
;
A
#
# COMPACT_ATOMS: atom_id res chain seq x y z
N MET A 1 -57.71 -9.61 0.19
CA MET A 1 -56.96 -10.81 -0.24
C MET A 1 -56.88 -10.77 -1.76
N SER A 2 -55.80 -10.18 -2.30
CA SER A 2 -55.64 -9.95 -3.74
C SER A 2 -54.69 -10.99 -4.32
N VAL A 3 -55.21 -11.75 -5.27
CA VAL A 3 -54.52 -12.86 -5.96
C VAL A 3 -53.74 -12.28 -7.13
N PHE A 4 -52.41 -12.31 -7.07
CA PHE A 4 -51.55 -11.95 -8.21
C PHE A 4 -51.46 -13.13 -9.18
N ARG A 5 -51.93 -12.90 -10.40
CA ARG A 5 -51.86 -13.81 -11.55
C ARG A 5 -50.48 -13.67 -12.19
N ALA A 6 -49.73 -14.78 -12.28
CA ALA A 6 -48.48 -14.86 -13.02
C ALA A 6 -48.76 -14.79 -14.53
N ALA A 7 -48.12 -13.84 -15.23
CA ALA A 7 -48.09 -13.80 -16.68
C ALA A 7 -46.84 -14.54 -17.16
N ALA A 8 -47.04 -15.53 -18.03
CA ALA A 8 -46.01 -16.34 -18.64
C ALA A 8 -45.20 -15.51 -19.64
N SER A 9 -43.88 -15.65 -19.57
CA SER A 9 -42.91 -15.01 -20.46
C SER A 9 -42.89 -15.69 -21.83
N ASP A 10 -42.95 -14.85 -22.86
CA ASP A 10 -42.90 -15.15 -24.29
C ASP A 10 -41.51 -15.71 -24.69
N PRO A 11 -41.40 -16.82 -25.43
CA PRO A 11 -40.12 -17.32 -25.90
C PRO A 11 -39.57 -16.45 -27.03
N ALA A 12 -38.46 -15.77 -26.74
CA ALA A 12 -37.72 -14.93 -27.68
C ALA A 12 -37.33 -15.69 -28.96
N HIS A 13 -37.71 -15.09 -30.07
CA HIS A 13 -37.36 -15.42 -31.45
C HIS A 13 -35.84 -15.46 -31.63
N ARG A 14 -35.28 -16.63 -31.93
CA ARG A 14 -33.85 -16.83 -32.23
C ARG A 14 -33.65 -16.58 -33.74
N PRO A 15 -32.94 -15.53 -34.17
CA PRO A 15 -32.65 -15.34 -35.58
C PRO A 15 -31.69 -16.45 -36.07
N PRO A 16 -31.80 -16.88 -37.34
CA PRO A 16 -30.97 -17.93 -37.91
C PRO A 16 -29.51 -17.49 -38.05
N ASP A 17 -28.60 -18.41 -37.73
CA ASP A 17 -27.16 -18.30 -37.90
C ASP A 17 -26.80 -17.85 -39.33
N ALA A 18 -26.27 -16.63 -39.44
CA ALA A 18 -25.63 -16.18 -40.65
C ALA A 18 -24.30 -16.92 -40.80
N ALA A 19 -24.23 -17.82 -41.79
CA ALA A 19 -23.03 -18.52 -42.20
C ALA A 19 -21.88 -17.52 -42.44
N HIS A 20 -20.81 -17.61 -41.66
CA HIS A 20 -19.59 -16.87 -41.90
C HIS A 20 -18.94 -17.34 -43.22
N PRO A 21 -18.58 -16.43 -44.14
CA PRO A 21 -17.79 -16.79 -45.30
C PRO A 21 -16.41 -17.25 -44.84
N ALA A 22 -16.03 -18.45 -45.29
CA ALA A 22 -14.70 -18.99 -45.12
C ALA A 22 -13.68 -18.04 -45.76
N SER A 23 -12.87 -17.36 -44.93
CA SER A 23 -11.71 -16.62 -45.41
C SER A 23 -10.68 -17.60 -46.00
N PRO A 24 -10.23 -17.40 -47.24
CA PRO A 24 -9.18 -18.22 -47.83
C PRO A 24 -7.87 -18.01 -47.06
N GLY A 25 -7.31 -19.11 -46.59
CA GLY A 25 -6.10 -19.13 -45.78
C GLY A 25 -4.90 -18.57 -46.53
N HIS A 26 -4.44 -17.39 -46.10
CA HIS A 26 -3.05 -17.00 -46.29
C HIS A 26 -2.19 -17.76 -45.29
N ARG A 27 -1.61 -18.87 -45.75
CA ARG A 27 -0.41 -19.47 -45.12
C ARG A 27 0.70 -18.43 -45.20
N VAL A 28 0.92 -17.72 -44.11
CA VAL A 28 2.19 -17.01 -43.88
C VAL A 28 3.25 -18.07 -43.67
N PRO A 29 4.32 -18.14 -44.49
CA PRO A 29 5.44 -19.01 -44.20
C PRO A 29 6.03 -18.57 -42.87
N HIS A 30 6.10 -19.49 -41.90
CA HIS A 30 6.87 -19.30 -40.68
C HIS A 30 8.34 -19.07 -41.08
N GLN A 31 8.73 -17.79 -41.19
CA GLN A 31 10.13 -17.41 -41.11
C GLN A 31 10.58 -17.76 -39.70
N ARG A 32 11.18 -18.94 -39.59
CA ARG A 32 11.93 -19.39 -38.43
C ARG A 32 13.03 -18.35 -38.23
N ALA A 33 12.89 -17.52 -37.20
CA ALA A 33 13.95 -16.62 -36.80
C ALA A 33 15.23 -17.45 -36.58
N PRO A 34 16.39 -17.04 -37.12
CA PRO A 34 17.64 -17.70 -36.83
C PRO A 34 17.87 -17.62 -35.31
N GLU A 35 17.99 -18.78 -34.67
CA GLU A 35 18.39 -18.86 -33.27
C GLU A 35 19.73 -18.13 -33.13
N PRO A 36 19.85 -17.17 -32.19
CA PRO A 36 21.15 -16.62 -31.85
C PRO A 36 21.99 -17.75 -31.28
N GLY A 37 22.97 -18.20 -32.05
CA GLY A 37 23.99 -19.13 -31.59
C GLY A 37 24.62 -18.57 -30.33
N TYR A 38 24.37 -19.24 -29.21
CA TYR A 38 25.03 -18.95 -27.95
C TYR A 38 26.51 -19.30 -28.15
N PRO A 39 27.45 -18.34 -28.00
CA PRO A 39 28.86 -18.68 -28.02
C PRO A 39 29.12 -19.60 -26.83
N ASP A 40 29.68 -20.78 -27.12
CA ASP A 40 30.26 -21.68 -26.12
C ASP A 40 31.30 -20.88 -25.32
N GLY A 41 30.87 -20.37 -24.16
CA GLY A 41 31.75 -19.78 -23.17
C GLY A 41 32.57 -20.88 -22.48
N PRO A 42 33.81 -20.60 -22.08
CA PRO A 42 34.69 -21.60 -21.50
C PRO A 42 34.09 -22.16 -20.20
N THR A 43 33.94 -23.48 -20.17
CA THR A 43 33.62 -24.29 -19.00
C THR A 43 34.76 -24.15 -18.00
N GLU A 44 34.66 -23.21 -17.06
CA GLU A 44 35.55 -23.21 -15.90
C GLU A 44 35.23 -24.42 -15.00
N PRO A 45 36.24 -25.17 -14.56
CA PRO A 45 36.04 -26.35 -13.74
C PRO A 45 35.59 -25.97 -12.33
N LEU A 46 34.58 -26.73 -11.86
CA LEU A 46 34.13 -26.78 -10.47
C LEU A 46 35.32 -26.88 -9.51
N GLY A 47 35.61 -25.80 -8.80
CA GLY A 47 36.55 -25.80 -7.68
C GLY A 47 36.04 -26.69 -6.54
N PRO A 48 36.94 -27.38 -5.82
CA PRO A 48 36.57 -28.34 -4.79
C PRO A 48 35.93 -27.68 -3.58
N ALA A 49 34.98 -28.41 -3.00
CA ALA A 49 34.25 -28.14 -1.78
C ALA A 49 35.14 -27.58 -0.66
N HIS A 50 34.76 -26.43 -0.11
CA HIS A 50 35.26 -25.99 1.17
C HIS A 50 34.58 -26.78 2.31
N PRO A 51 35.36 -27.32 3.26
CA PRO A 51 34.87 -28.17 4.33
C PRO A 51 34.10 -27.39 5.39
N SER A 52 33.06 -28.06 5.88
CA SER A 52 32.23 -27.74 7.05
C SER A 52 33.05 -27.24 8.24
N ALA A 53 32.72 -26.06 8.74
CA ALA A 53 33.17 -25.61 10.05
C ALA A 53 32.27 -26.21 11.15
N PRO A 54 32.85 -26.57 12.31
CA PRO A 54 32.24 -27.46 13.30
C PRO A 54 31.21 -26.75 14.20
N ALA A 55 30.26 -27.56 14.65
CA ALA A 55 29.31 -27.26 15.70
C ALA A 55 30.04 -26.83 17.00
N HIS A 56 29.63 -25.69 17.55
CA HIS A 56 29.95 -25.37 18.93
C HIS A 56 28.92 -26.01 19.87
N PRO A 57 29.39 -26.69 20.94
CA PRO A 57 28.54 -27.40 21.88
C PRO A 57 27.97 -26.49 22.97
N SER A 58 26.84 -26.94 23.50
CA SER A 58 26.15 -26.54 24.71
C SER A 58 27.07 -26.30 25.92
N ALA A 59 26.84 -25.19 26.63
CA ALA A 59 27.06 -24.98 28.07
C ALA A 59 26.47 -23.57 28.38
N SER A 60 25.64 -23.29 29.38
CA SER A 60 25.53 -23.88 30.70
C SER A 60 24.12 -23.66 31.26
N ALA A 61 23.56 -24.72 31.82
CA ALA A 61 22.64 -24.63 32.95
C ALA A 61 23.42 -24.24 34.21
N HIS A 62 22.76 -23.52 35.13
CA HIS A 62 23.06 -23.18 36.54
C HIS A 62 22.57 -21.73 36.74
N SER A 63 21.78 -21.36 37.74
CA SER A 63 21.76 -21.82 39.11
C SER A 63 20.42 -21.44 39.78
N SER A 64 19.92 -22.40 40.54
CA SER A 64 19.08 -22.34 41.74
C SER A 64 18.81 -20.97 42.39
N ALA A 65 17.54 -20.77 42.78
CA ALA A 65 17.09 -19.91 43.89
C ALA A 65 17.65 -20.41 45.25
N PRO A 66 17.21 -19.97 46.45
CA PRO A 66 16.48 -18.77 46.91
C PRO A 66 17.23 -18.08 48.09
N VAL A 67 16.64 -17.08 48.77
CA VAL A 67 16.63 -16.90 50.26
C VAL A 67 16.30 -15.45 50.62
N GLU A 68 15.07 -15.30 51.10
CA GLU A 68 14.59 -14.22 51.96
C GLU A 68 15.06 -14.49 53.40
N PRO A 69 15.51 -13.47 54.14
CA PRO A 69 15.29 -13.46 55.57
C PRO A 69 14.66 -12.13 56.02
N GLU A 70 13.42 -12.27 56.48
CA GLU A 70 13.02 -12.05 57.87
C GLU A 70 13.29 -10.69 58.54
N ARG A 71 12.15 -10.05 58.81
CA ARG A 71 11.86 -8.94 59.74
C ARG A 71 12.76 -8.82 60.97
N LYS A 72 13.06 -7.56 61.34
CA LYS A 72 13.10 -7.11 62.75
C LYS A 72 12.23 -5.86 62.95
N PRO A 73 11.36 -5.83 63.99
CA PRO A 73 10.60 -4.65 64.41
C PRO A 73 11.17 -3.96 65.67
N ALA A 74 10.76 -2.69 65.86
CA ALA A 74 10.85 -1.81 67.05
C ALA A 74 12.24 -1.16 67.31
N GLU A 75 12.42 0.08 67.77
CA GLU A 75 11.54 1.15 68.29
C GLU A 75 12.33 2.50 68.33
N PRO A 76 11.94 3.60 69.03
CA PRO A 76 12.01 4.96 68.48
C PRO A 76 13.12 5.84 69.11
N GLU A 77 13.88 6.60 68.31
CA GLU A 77 14.79 7.59 68.88
C GLU A 77 14.70 8.99 68.23
N ARG A 78 14.12 9.88 69.05
CA ARG A 78 14.39 11.29 69.27
C ARG A 78 15.22 12.06 68.22
N ARG A 79 14.55 13.09 67.69
CA ARG A 79 15.01 14.48 67.52
C ARG A 79 16.52 14.67 67.37
N THR A 80 16.93 15.00 66.15
CA THR A 80 17.93 16.05 65.92
C THR A 80 17.47 16.92 64.76
N ALA A 81 17.23 18.20 65.06
CA ALA A 81 16.94 19.25 64.09
C ALA A 81 18.23 19.52 63.29
N GLY A 82 18.46 18.73 62.25
CA GLY A 82 19.54 18.95 61.29
C GLY A 82 19.04 19.89 60.19
N THR A 83 19.59 21.11 60.15
CA THR A 83 19.47 22.04 59.02
C THR A 83 19.91 21.34 57.72
N ARG A 84 18.93 20.87 56.95
CA ARG A 84 19.15 20.19 55.67
C ARG A 84 19.75 21.20 54.69
N ARG A 85 21.02 21.01 54.36
CA ARG A 85 21.64 21.65 53.19
C ARG A 85 20.76 21.38 51.96
N PRO A 86 20.47 22.39 51.13
CA PRO A 86 19.64 22.23 49.94
C PRO A 86 20.33 21.26 48.97
N ARG A 87 19.82 20.03 48.89
CA ARG A 87 20.26 19.04 47.91
C ARG A 87 19.83 19.54 46.53
N ARG A 88 20.82 19.92 45.71
CA ARG A 88 20.67 20.36 44.30
C ARG A 88 19.87 19.39 43.41
N GLY A 89 19.61 18.16 43.85
CA GLY A 89 18.75 17.19 43.16
C GLY A 89 17.27 17.59 43.05
N GLY A 90 16.77 18.49 43.92
CA GLY A 90 15.36 18.94 43.85
C GLY A 90 15.05 19.76 42.58
N VAL A 91 16.03 20.48 42.05
CA VAL A 91 15.84 21.35 40.87
C VAL A 91 15.65 20.52 39.60
N ILE A 92 16.40 19.45 39.43
CA ILE A 92 16.30 18.58 38.25
C ILE A 92 14.92 17.91 38.20
N VAL A 93 14.44 17.41 39.34
CA VAL A 93 13.11 16.80 39.43
C VAL A 93 12.01 17.81 39.10
N ALA A 94 12.11 19.04 39.61
CA ALA A 94 11.16 20.10 39.29
C ALA A 94 11.14 20.43 37.78
N VAL A 95 12.30 20.54 37.14
CA VAL A 95 12.41 20.83 35.69
C VAL A 95 11.80 19.71 34.85
N LEU A 96 12.09 18.45 35.18
CA LEU A 96 11.50 17.29 34.48
C LEU A 96 9.98 17.27 34.63
N PHE A 97 9.46 17.58 35.82
CA PHE A 97 8.02 17.63 36.05
C PHE A 97 7.36 18.78 35.26
N SER A 98 7.99 19.94 35.17
CA SER A 98 7.52 21.05 34.35
C SER A 98 7.52 20.73 32.85
N LEU A 99 8.56 20.05 32.34
CA LEU A 99 8.61 19.60 30.93
C LEU A 99 7.52 18.58 30.63
N LEU A 100 7.29 17.61 31.53
CA LEU A 100 6.23 16.64 31.39
C LEU A 100 4.85 17.32 31.36
N ALA A 101 4.59 18.27 32.26
CA ALA A 101 3.34 19.03 32.28
C ALA A 101 3.13 19.87 31.00
N LEU A 102 4.21 20.43 30.44
CA LEU A 102 4.18 21.16 29.17
C LEU A 102 3.82 20.23 28.00
N LEU A 103 4.42 19.03 27.94
CA LEU A 103 4.12 18.04 26.89
C LEU A 103 2.68 17.54 26.97
N VAL A 104 2.17 17.25 28.17
CA VAL A 104 0.78 16.83 28.37
C VAL A 104 -0.20 17.93 27.95
N SER A 105 0.09 19.19 28.27
CA SER A 105 -0.73 20.34 27.85
C SER A 105 -0.71 20.56 26.33
N GLY A 106 0.46 20.39 25.70
CA GLY A 106 0.60 20.47 24.24
C GLY A 106 -0.18 19.39 23.50
N ALA A 107 -0.14 18.14 24.01
CA ALA A 107 -0.92 17.04 23.45
C ALA A 107 -2.44 17.29 23.54
N GLY A 108 -2.93 17.81 24.67
CA GLY A 108 -4.35 18.14 24.86
C GLY A 108 -4.86 19.18 23.86
N GLY A 109 -4.07 20.24 23.61
CA GLY A 109 -4.41 21.26 22.61
C GLY A 109 -4.51 20.69 21.19
N TRP A 110 -3.56 19.82 20.81
CA TRP A 110 -3.55 19.18 19.49
C TRP A 110 -4.76 18.25 19.28
N PHE A 111 -5.13 17.45 20.29
CA PHE A 111 -6.32 16.59 20.22
C PHE A 111 -7.62 17.41 20.15
N SER A 112 -7.73 18.52 20.89
CA SER A 112 -8.91 19.39 20.84
C SER A 112 -9.08 20.05 19.45
N TRP A 113 -7.98 20.47 18.82
CA TRP A 113 -8.00 21.00 17.46
C TRP A 113 -8.49 19.96 16.44
N ARG A 114 -7.99 18.72 16.53
CA ARG A 114 -8.40 17.62 15.63
C ARG A 114 -9.88 17.24 15.79
N ALA A 115 -10.44 17.34 16.99
CA ALA A 115 -11.87 17.09 17.23
C ALA A 115 -12.77 18.17 16.61
N LEU A 116 -12.32 19.43 16.58
CA LEU A 116 -13.03 20.55 15.95
C LEU A 116 -13.05 20.45 14.41
N GLU A 117 -12.01 19.90 13.79
CA GLU A 117 -12.01 19.62 12.34
C GLU A 117 -13.03 18.54 11.97
N ALA A 118 -13.19 17.51 12.81
CA ALA A 118 -14.12 16.42 12.56
C ALA A 118 -15.61 16.87 12.64
N THR A 119 -15.95 17.81 13.53
CA THR A 119 -17.33 18.31 13.66
C THR A 119 -17.74 19.26 12.54
N ARG A 120 -16.78 20.00 11.95
CA ARG A 120 -17.06 20.86 10.79
C ARG A 120 -17.46 20.05 9.54
N ALA A 121 -16.94 18.84 9.37
CA ALA A 121 -17.31 17.97 8.25
C ALA A 121 -18.77 17.49 8.27
N LEU A 122 -19.44 17.54 9.45
CA LEU A 122 -20.82 17.09 9.61
C LEU A 122 -21.84 18.23 9.57
N THR A 123 -21.39 19.49 9.54
CA THR A 123 -22.28 20.67 9.56
C THR A 123 -22.47 21.26 8.15
N THR A 124 -22.57 20.40 7.14
CA THR A 124 -23.10 20.83 5.83
C THR A 124 -24.62 20.88 5.97
N PRO A 125 -25.25 22.07 5.92
CA PRO A 125 -26.70 22.17 6.02
C PRO A 125 -27.35 21.36 4.88
N PRO A 126 -28.46 20.65 5.14
CA PRO A 126 -29.23 20.03 4.07
C PRO A 126 -29.66 21.15 3.12
N GLN A 127 -29.14 21.13 1.90
CA GLN A 127 -29.60 21.99 0.83
C GLN A 127 -31.04 21.60 0.53
N PHE A 128 -31.99 22.38 1.03
CA PHE A 128 -33.39 22.25 0.67
C PHE A 128 -33.51 22.47 -0.83
N LEU A 129 -33.83 21.38 -1.53
CA LEU A 129 -34.01 21.31 -2.96
C LEU A 129 -35.10 22.31 -3.39
N THR A 130 -34.72 23.36 -4.10
CA THR A 130 -35.65 24.11 -4.94
C THR A 130 -36.19 23.17 -6.02
N PRO A 131 -37.52 23.09 -6.25
CA PRO A 131 -38.07 22.30 -7.33
C PRO A 131 -37.68 22.94 -8.66
N VAL A 132 -36.60 22.45 -9.25
CA VAL A 132 -36.20 22.83 -10.61
C VAL A 132 -37.21 22.22 -11.56
N ALA A 133 -37.86 23.08 -12.34
CA ALA A 133 -38.74 22.69 -13.44
C ALA A 133 -38.00 21.71 -14.36
N SER A 134 -38.55 20.51 -14.49
CA SER A 134 -38.02 19.44 -15.30
C SER A 134 -38.08 19.82 -16.78
N GLU A 135 -37.05 20.49 -17.30
CA GLU A 135 -36.77 20.41 -18.73
C GLU A 135 -36.44 18.93 -19.06
N PRO A 136 -36.98 18.39 -20.16
CA PRO A 136 -36.61 17.06 -20.61
C PRO A 136 -35.15 17.09 -21.06
N VAL A 137 -34.25 16.79 -20.12
CA VAL A 137 -32.84 16.50 -20.40
C VAL A 137 -32.84 15.37 -21.42
N ARG A 138 -32.56 15.71 -22.68
CA ARG A 138 -32.16 14.73 -23.70
C ARG A 138 -30.93 14.05 -23.12
N THR A 139 -31.12 12.85 -22.60
CA THR A 139 -30.10 11.94 -22.08
C THR A 139 -29.19 11.54 -23.24
N ARG A 140 -28.29 12.43 -23.64
CA ARG A 140 -27.10 12.03 -24.39
C ARG A 140 -26.38 11.02 -23.49
N PRO A 141 -26.10 9.79 -23.96
CA PRO A 141 -25.29 8.87 -23.20
C PRO A 141 -24.00 9.59 -22.79
N PRO A 142 -23.58 9.50 -21.52
CA PRO A 142 -22.31 10.08 -21.12
C PRO A 142 -21.24 9.53 -22.06
N GLN A 143 -20.51 10.41 -22.75
CA GLN A 143 -19.38 9.98 -23.55
C GLN A 143 -18.42 9.20 -22.63
N PRO A 144 -17.86 8.08 -23.09
CA PRO A 144 -16.91 7.34 -22.28
C PRO A 144 -15.77 8.28 -21.88
N ALA A 145 -15.43 8.29 -20.59
CA ALA A 145 -14.32 9.10 -20.09
C ALA A 145 -13.05 8.70 -20.85
N GLN A 146 -12.40 9.68 -21.48
CA GLN A 146 -11.14 9.48 -22.17
C GLN A 146 -10.02 9.74 -21.17
N TYR A 147 -9.12 8.78 -21.02
CA TYR A 147 -7.98 8.86 -20.11
C TYR A 147 -6.69 8.91 -20.95
N PRO A 148 -6.10 10.09 -21.21
CA PRO A 148 -4.86 10.20 -21.96
C PRO A 148 -3.75 9.43 -21.25
N VAL A 149 -3.01 8.61 -22.01
CA VAL A 149 -1.85 7.87 -21.47
C VAL A 149 -0.73 8.86 -21.16
N ALA A 150 -0.24 8.87 -19.92
CA ALA A 150 0.93 9.67 -19.52
C ALA A 150 2.22 8.91 -19.84
N TYR A 151 2.28 7.64 -19.46
CA TYR A 151 3.35 6.71 -19.79
C TYR A 151 2.82 5.28 -19.85
N ALA A 152 3.46 4.42 -20.65
CA ALA A 152 2.98 3.07 -20.89
C ALA A 152 4.06 2.03 -20.64
N LYS A 153 3.78 1.10 -19.73
CA LYS A 153 4.62 -0.08 -19.45
C LYS A 153 6.06 0.28 -19.06
N GLU A 154 6.24 1.37 -18.33
CA GLU A 154 7.55 1.79 -17.83
C GLU A 154 8.04 0.83 -16.74
N PRO A 155 9.28 0.30 -16.85
CA PRO A 155 9.84 -0.62 -15.87
C PRO A 155 10.33 0.12 -14.64
N LEU A 156 10.01 -0.39 -13.44
CA LEU A 156 10.63 0.05 -12.18
C LEU A 156 11.32 -1.13 -11.52
N ARG A 157 12.57 -0.93 -11.07
CA ARG A 157 13.33 -1.93 -10.33
C ARG A 157 13.44 -1.49 -8.87
N LEU A 158 12.90 -2.31 -7.98
CA LEU A 158 13.04 -2.10 -6.55
C LEU A 158 14.19 -2.95 -6.04
N GLN A 159 15.14 -2.32 -5.36
CA GLN A 159 16.23 -3.00 -4.69
C GLN A 159 16.41 -2.36 -3.32
N VAL A 160 16.06 -3.10 -2.28
CA VAL A 160 16.28 -2.68 -0.90
C VAL A 160 16.99 -3.76 -0.13
N PRO A 161 17.79 -3.39 0.88
CA PRO A 161 18.19 -4.33 1.91
C PRO A 161 16.99 -4.96 2.62
N CYS A 162 17.23 -6.09 3.26
CA CYS A 162 16.27 -6.78 4.12
C CYS A 162 15.65 -5.80 5.15
N ALA A 163 14.31 -5.81 5.26
CA ALA A 163 13.50 -4.96 6.14
C ALA A 163 13.70 -3.43 5.96
N ALA A 164 14.29 -3.02 4.84
CA ALA A 164 14.28 -1.61 4.46
C ALA A 164 12.97 -1.25 3.75
N VAL A 165 12.65 0.03 3.83
CA VAL A 165 11.48 0.62 3.19
C VAL A 165 11.96 1.48 2.03
N LEU A 166 11.28 1.37 0.89
CA LEU A 166 11.47 2.21 -0.28
C LEU A 166 10.17 2.93 -0.60
N HIS A 167 10.30 4.17 -1.01
CA HIS A 167 9.18 5.01 -1.40
C HIS A 167 9.17 5.13 -2.93
N ILE A 168 7.98 5.04 -3.51
CA ILE A 168 7.79 5.01 -4.96
C ILE A 168 6.84 6.15 -5.33
N ASP A 169 7.28 6.96 -6.27
CA ASP A 169 6.51 8.00 -6.95
C ASP A 169 6.01 7.41 -8.28
N LEU A 170 4.71 7.57 -8.54
CA LEU A 170 4.04 7.11 -9.75
C LEU A 170 3.62 8.26 -10.66
N ASP A 171 3.73 9.51 -10.24
CA ASP A 171 3.56 10.65 -11.15
C ASP A 171 4.75 10.71 -12.11
N GLU A 172 5.95 10.47 -11.58
CA GLU A 172 7.16 10.13 -12.33
C GLU A 172 7.62 8.73 -11.92
N PRO A 173 7.55 7.70 -12.79
CA PRO A 173 7.75 6.30 -12.41
C PRO A 173 9.17 6.03 -11.88
N ARG A 174 9.37 6.30 -10.60
CA ARG A 174 10.68 6.36 -9.95
C ARG A 174 10.65 5.64 -8.61
N ALA A 175 11.67 4.83 -8.40
CA ALA A 175 12.00 4.28 -7.10
C ALA A 175 12.83 5.31 -6.28
N ASP A 176 12.84 5.14 -4.96
CA ASP A 176 13.60 5.97 -4.02
C ASP A 176 13.15 7.45 -3.99
N ALA A 177 11.83 7.65 -4.05
CA ALA A 177 11.25 8.97 -3.89
C ALA A 177 11.33 9.45 -2.43
N ALA A 178 11.18 10.76 -2.22
CA ALA A 178 10.95 11.28 -0.88
C ALA A 178 9.59 10.79 -0.35
N GLU A 179 9.50 10.43 0.93
CA GLU A 179 8.26 9.90 1.53
C GLU A 179 7.04 10.81 1.27
N VAL A 180 7.23 12.13 1.33
CA VAL A 180 6.17 13.13 1.13
C VAL A 180 5.62 13.20 -0.30
N LEU A 181 6.35 12.68 -1.27
CA LEU A 181 5.94 12.60 -2.68
C LEU A 181 5.50 11.19 -3.09
N ALA A 182 5.61 10.22 -2.20
CA ALA A 182 5.46 8.81 -2.56
C ALA A 182 4.00 8.39 -2.57
N ASP A 183 3.55 7.87 -3.71
CA ASP A 183 2.24 7.22 -3.85
C ASP A 183 2.21 5.86 -3.20
N LEU A 184 3.34 5.14 -3.22
CA LEU A 184 3.44 3.80 -2.66
C LEU A 184 4.64 3.68 -1.73
N ARG A 185 4.48 2.79 -0.76
CA ARG A 185 5.52 2.35 0.16
C ARG A 185 5.76 0.87 -0.05
N TYR A 186 7.00 0.50 -0.35
CA TYR A 186 7.45 -0.87 -0.45
C TYR A 186 8.24 -1.27 0.79
N ASP A 187 7.85 -2.36 1.46
CA ASP A 187 8.59 -3.00 2.53
C ASP A 187 9.21 -4.28 1.97
N GLY A 188 10.55 -4.36 1.96
CA GLY A 188 11.29 -5.48 1.39
C GLY A 188 11.11 -6.81 2.12
N GLY A 189 10.56 -6.80 3.35
CA GLY A 189 10.45 -7.98 4.18
C GLY A 189 11.81 -8.55 4.63
N CYS A 190 11.78 -9.60 5.44
CA CYS A 190 12.98 -10.32 5.88
C CYS A 190 12.65 -11.76 6.24
N GLY A 191 13.59 -12.67 5.96
CA GLY A 191 13.47 -14.09 6.30
C GLY A 191 12.24 -14.70 5.63
N THR A 192 11.27 -15.14 6.45
CA THR A 192 10.01 -15.72 5.96
C THR A 192 8.90 -14.70 5.72
N ARG A 193 9.14 -13.41 6.02
CA ARG A 193 8.15 -12.35 5.77
C ARG A 193 8.24 -11.91 4.30
N PRO A 194 7.20 -12.11 3.48
CA PRO A 194 7.21 -11.69 2.09
C PRO A 194 7.20 -10.16 1.99
N PRO A 195 7.75 -9.59 0.91
CA PRO A 195 7.68 -8.15 0.64
C PRO A 195 6.24 -7.68 0.47
N ARG A 196 5.99 -6.40 0.78
CA ARG A 196 4.66 -5.81 0.81
C ARG A 196 4.65 -4.42 0.19
N ILE A 197 3.55 -4.05 -0.46
CA ILE A 197 3.28 -2.70 -0.97
C ILE A 197 2.07 -2.13 -0.24
N GLY A 198 2.23 -0.96 0.35
CA GLY A 198 1.15 -0.15 0.94
C GLY A 198 1.01 1.20 0.22
N LEU A 199 -0.09 1.88 0.51
CA LEU A 199 -0.29 3.26 0.04
C LEU A 199 0.59 4.23 0.83
N GLY A 200 1.30 5.09 0.09
CA GLY A 200 2.01 6.25 0.61
C GLY A 200 1.07 7.45 0.77
N VAL A 201 1.64 8.60 1.16
CA VAL A 201 0.87 9.84 1.38
C VAL A 201 0.47 10.52 0.07
N GLY A 202 1.18 10.24 -1.02
CA GLY A 202 0.88 10.71 -2.37
C GLY A 202 -0.33 10.01 -2.99
N ALA A 203 -0.78 8.86 -2.48
CA ALA A 203 -1.93 8.17 -3.06
C ALA A 203 -3.27 8.66 -2.47
N ALA A 204 -4.21 8.97 -3.36
CA ALA A 204 -5.61 9.24 -3.01
C ALA A 204 -6.41 7.94 -2.77
N GLY A 205 -6.04 6.85 -3.44
CA GLY A 205 -6.65 5.54 -3.25
C GLY A 205 -5.99 4.42 -4.06
N ALA A 206 -6.36 3.17 -3.79
CA ALA A 206 -5.94 2.03 -4.60
C ALA A 206 -6.95 0.87 -4.54
N SER A 207 -6.79 -0.12 -5.40
CA SER A 207 -7.51 -1.40 -5.37
C SER A 207 -6.62 -2.52 -5.90
N ARG A 208 -6.79 -3.74 -5.36
CA ARG A 208 -6.18 -4.93 -5.97
C ARG A 208 -6.87 -5.24 -7.29
N GLN A 209 -6.14 -5.16 -8.39
CA GLN A 209 -6.63 -5.54 -9.72
C GLN A 209 -6.20 -6.99 -10.00
N VAL A 210 -7.06 -7.76 -10.65
CA VAL A 210 -6.79 -9.19 -10.92
C VAL A 210 -6.11 -9.43 -12.28
N THR A 211 -6.01 -8.42 -13.14
CA THR A 211 -5.40 -8.56 -14.48
C THR A 211 -4.40 -7.44 -14.77
N ALA A 212 -3.28 -7.80 -15.39
CA ALA A 212 -2.21 -6.88 -15.79
C ALA A 212 -2.51 -6.07 -17.07
N ASP A 213 -3.57 -6.44 -17.80
CA ASP A 213 -3.98 -5.77 -19.04
C ASP A 213 -5.18 -4.82 -18.83
N ALA A 214 -5.49 -4.48 -17.58
CA ALA A 214 -6.59 -3.57 -17.27
C ALA A 214 -6.38 -2.17 -17.87
N GLY A 215 -7.45 -1.56 -18.36
CA GLY A 215 -7.43 -0.16 -18.80
C GLY A 215 -7.73 0.82 -17.67
N ALA A 216 -7.57 2.12 -17.95
CA ALA A 216 -7.87 3.20 -17.01
C ALA A 216 -9.28 3.12 -16.40
N ALA A 217 -10.30 2.83 -17.23
CA ALA A 217 -11.69 2.74 -16.78
C ALA A 217 -11.95 1.54 -15.85
N ASP A 218 -11.22 0.43 -16.05
CA ASP A 218 -11.29 -0.73 -15.17
C ASP A 218 -10.62 -0.44 -13.84
N CYS A 219 -9.47 0.26 -13.86
CA CYS A 219 -8.80 0.72 -12.64
C CYS A 219 -9.66 1.71 -11.85
N ASP A 220 -10.22 2.73 -12.48
CA ASP A 220 -11.15 3.68 -11.85
C ASP A 220 -12.33 2.94 -11.19
N ARG A 221 -12.95 2.00 -11.92
CA ARG A 221 -14.03 1.18 -11.38
C ARG A 221 -13.57 0.36 -10.18
N ALA A 222 -12.44 -0.33 -10.28
CA ALA A 222 -11.94 -1.19 -9.21
C ALA A 222 -11.66 -0.40 -7.93
N ILE A 223 -11.06 0.79 -8.04
CA ILE A 223 -10.82 1.70 -6.90
C ILE A 223 -12.14 2.11 -6.25
N ARG A 224 -13.16 2.47 -7.04
CA ARG A 224 -14.47 2.86 -6.49
C ARG A 224 -15.20 1.70 -5.82
N THR A 225 -15.14 0.49 -6.37
CA THR A 225 -15.94 -0.65 -5.88
C THR A 225 -15.25 -1.51 -4.84
N GLY A 226 -13.92 -1.48 -4.79
CA GLY A 226 -13.11 -2.28 -3.88
C GLY A 226 -11.86 -1.53 -3.41
N PRO A 227 -12.01 -0.37 -2.75
CA PRO A 227 -10.87 0.43 -2.32
C PRO A 227 -10.08 -0.32 -1.24
N LEU A 228 -8.76 -0.31 -1.39
CA LEU A 228 -7.84 -0.52 -0.29
C LEU A 228 -7.88 0.73 0.59
N GLY A 229 -8.20 0.55 1.86
CA GLY A 229 -8.10 1.63 2.85
C GLY A 229 -6.66 2.11 3.02
N ARG A 230 -6.45 3.10 3.89
CA ARG A 230 -5.11 3.42 4.39
C ARG A 230 -4.70 2.35 5.39
N GLY A 231 -3.60 1.64 5.14
CA GLY A 231 -3.05 0.64 6.05
C GLY A 231 -3.01 -0.82 5.53
N PRO A 232 -4.02 -1.33 4.81
CA PRO A 232 -3.91 -2.62 4.14
C PRO A 232 -2.74 -2.65 3.16
N GLU A 233 -1.83 -3.59 3.38
CA GLU A 233 -0.73 -3.86 2.48
C GLU A 233 -1.06 -5.03 1.55
N VAL A 234 -0.51 -4.98 0.35
CA VAL A 234 -0.59 -6.05 -0.65
C VAL A 234 0.72 -6.81 -0.64
N GLU A 235 0.64 -8.13 -0.50
CA GLU A 235 1.82 -8.98 -0.63
C GLU A 235 2.33 -8.92 -2.07
N VAL A 236 3.64 -8.73 -2.22
CA VAL A 236 4.28 -8.59 -3.53
C VAL A 236 4.53 -9.98 -4.10
N ARG A 237 3.76 -10.33 -5.13
CA ARG A 237 3.85 -11.60 -5.86
C ARG A 237 3.83 -11.35 -7.36
N ALA A 238 4.67 -12.06 -8.09
CA ALA A 238 4.69 -12.00 -9.56
C ALA A 238 3.29 -12.27 -10.14
N GLY A 239 2.91 -11.50 -11.15
CA GLY A 239 1.58 -11.53 -11.78
C GLY A 239 0.49 -10.78 -11.02
N THR A 240 0.78 -10.18 -9.86
CA THR A 240 -0.18 -9.33 -9.15
C THR A 240 -0.23 -7.94 -9.78
N ALA A 241 -1.42 -7.37 -9.87
CA ALA A 241 -1.64 -6.01 -10.35
C ALA A 241 -2.35 -5.14 -9.29
N LEU A 242 -2.02 -3.85 -9.28
CA LEU A 242 -2.59 -2.85 -8.38
C LEU A 242 -3.01 -1.64 -9.21
N CYS A 243 -4.23 -1.17 -9.02
CA CYS A 243 -4.65 0.14 -9.52
C CYS A 243 -4.48 1.17 -8.41
N VAL A 244 -3.89 2.31 -8.72
CA VAL A 244 -3.60 3.40 -7.81
C VAL A 244 -4.15 4.70 -8.40
N LEU A 245 -4.72 5.55 -7.57
CA LEU A 245 -5.07 6.92 -7.90
C LEU A 245 -4.11 7.83 -7.14
N THR A 246 -3.26 8.57 -7.84
CA THR A 246 -2.34 9.56 -7.23
C THR A 246 -3.12 10.79 -6.76
N ALA A 247 -2.58 11.50 -5.77
CA ALA A 247 -3.15 12.72 -5.19
C ALA A 247 -2.51 13.99 -5.77
N ALA A 248 -1.65 13.87 -6.78
CA ALA A 248 -1.12 15.01 -7.50
C ALA A 248 -2.20 15.79 -8.25
N ALA A 249 -1.84 17.00 -8.66
CA ALA A 249 -2.66 17.86 -9.51
C ALA A 249 -1.90 18.13 -10.82
N PRO A 250 -2.32 17.56 -11.96
CA PRO A 250 -3.48 16.69 -12.15
C PRO A 250 -3.27 15.27 -11.59
N ALA A 251 -4.36 14.64 -11.12
CA ALA A 251 -4.31 13.27 -10.62
C ALA A 251 -4.12 12.26 -11.76
N ALA A 252 -3.44 11.15 -11.46
CA ALA A 252 -3.23 10.05 -12.38
C ALA A 252 -3.81 8.73 -11.86
N LEU A 253 -4.38 7.93 -12.77
CA LEU A 253 -4.67 6.51 -12.55
C LEU A 253 -3.47 5.70 -13.01
N VAL A 254 -2.99 4.78 -12.18
CA VAL A 254 -1.81 3.99 -12.47
C VAL A 254 -2.12 2.52 -12.27
N LEU A 255 -1.86 1.71 -13.29
CA LEU A 255 -1.82 0.26 -13.21
C LEU A 255 -0.36 -0.17 -12.97
N LEU A 256 -0.11 -0.76 -11.82
CA LEU A 256 1.18 -1.32 -11.43
C LEU A 256 1.11 -2.84 -11.45
N GLU A 257 1.95 -3.46 -12.27
CA GLU A 257 2.11 -4.91 -12.36
C GLU A 257 3.43 -5.34 -11.73
N ILE A 258 3.39 -6.38 -10.91
CA ILE A 258 4.60 -7.01 -10.36
C ILE A 258 5.03 -8.10 -11.34
N ILE A 259 6.11 -7.84 -12.08
CA ILE A 259 6.61 -8.76 -13.12
C ILE A 259 7.49 -9.88 -12.54
N ASP A 260 8.28 -9.58 -11.51
CA ASP A 260 9.15 -10.54 -10.84
C ASP A 260 9.41 -10.15 -9.37
N VAL A 261 9.74 -11.15 -8.55
CA VAL A 261 10.09 -10.98 -7.14
C VAL A 261 11.32 -11.83 -6.86
N GLY A 262 12.41 -11.22 -6.41
CA GLY A 262 13.64 -11.90 -6.04
C GLY A 262 13.73 -12.21 -4.54
N GLY A 263 14.62 -13.13 -4.18
CA GLY A 263 14.78 -13.64 -2.81
C GLY A 263 15.43 -12.68 -1.79
N SER A 264 15.70 -11.44 -2.17
CA SER A 264 16.45 -10.44 -1.37
C SER A 264 15.71 -9.12 -1.17
N GLY A 265 14.37 -9.12 -1.28
CA GLY A 265 13.58 -7.88 -1.25
C GLY A 265 13.66 -7.10 -2.56
N THR A 266 14.16 -7.72 -3.63
CA THR A 266 14.14 -7.17 -4.99
C THR A 266 12.80 -7.47 -5.66
N ALA A 267 12.28 -6.51 -6.42
CA ALA A 267 11.09 -6.70 -7.23
C ALA A 267 11.20 -5.94 -8.55
N GLY A 268 10.79 -6.58 -9.63
CA GLY A 268 10.52 -5.91 -10.89
C GLY A 268 9.06 -5.50 -10.96
N LEU A 269 8.82 -4.25 -11.32
CA LEU A 269 7.48 -3.72 -11.57
C LEU A 269 7.39 -3.14 -12.98
N ARG A 270 6.16 -3.02 -13.47
CA ARG A 270 5.81 -2.32 -14.69
C ARG A 270 4.61 -1.42 -14.43
N ALA A 271 4.72 -0.13 -14.76
CA ALA A 271 3.68 0.84 -14.51
C ALA A 271 3.11 1.40 -15.82
N THR A 272 1.79 1.56 -15.88
CA THR A 272 1.08 2.29 -16.94
C THR A 272 0.21 3.35 -16.30
N SER A 273 0.29 4.59 -16.75
CA SER A 273 -0.43 5.72 -16.16
C SER A 273 -1.30 6.43 -17.17
N TRP A 274 -2.44 6.90 -16.69
CA TRP A 274 -3.36 7.73 -17.43
C TRP A 274 -3.78 8.96 -16.62
N GLN A 275 -3.87 10.10 -17.28
CA GLN A 275 -4.31 11.34 -16.64
C GLN A 275 -5.83 11.30 -16.41
N VAL A 276 -6.26 11.71 -15.21
CA VAL A 276 -7.67 11.84 -14.87
C VAL A 276 -8.21 13.19 -15.38
N PRO A 277 -9.21 13.20 -16.26
CA PRO A 277 -9.78 14.46 -16.75
C PRO A 277 -10.44 15.26 -15.63
N GLY A 278 -10.14 16.57 -15.56
CA GLY A 278 -10.87 17.50 -14.69
C GLY A 278 -10.54 17.42 -13.19
N GLY A 279 -9.41 16.80 -12.81
CA GLY A 279 -8.97 16.65 -11.41
C GLY A 279 -8.21 17.87 -10.84
N GLY A 280 -8.69 19.09 -11.07
CA GLY A 280 -8.10 20.33 -10.54
C GLY A 280 -9.09 21.18 -9.76
#